data_AF-A0A538ANH0-F1
#
_entry.id   AF-A0A538ANH0-F1
#
_cell.length_a   1.000
_cell.length_b   1.000
_cell.length_c   1.000
_cell.angle_alpha   90.00
_cell.angle_beta   90.00
_cell.angle_gamma   90.00
#
_symmetry.space_group_name_H-M   'P 1'
#
loop_
_entity.id
_entity.type
_entity.pdbx_description
1 polymer ?
#
loop_
_entity_poly.entity_id
_entity_poly.type
_entity_poly.pdbx_seq_one_letter_code
_entity_poly.pdbx_strand_id
1 'polypeptide(L)' 'SIDDVQRLNILADRDEEGYLLQIFTKNVQDRPTMFYEIIDRHGSRGFGLGNFKELFLAIEREQEERGNL' A
#
# COMPACT_ATOMS: atom_id res chain seq x y z
N SER A 1 11.30 7.22 -12.29
CA SER A 1 11.93 6.05 -12.96
C SER A 1 11.48 4.77 -12.26
N ILE A 2 11.75 3.57 -12.80
CA ILE A 2 11.49 2.32 -12.06
C ILE A 2 12.28 2.29 -10.74
N ASP A 3 13.51 2.84 -10.76
CA ASP A 3 14.35 2.94 -9.56
C ASP A 3 13.69 3.78 -8.46
N ASP A 4 12.97 4.84 -8.82
CA ASP A 4 12.23 5.66 -7.85
C ASP A 4 11.04 4.90 -7.24
N VAL A 5 10.33 4.09 -8.03
CA VAL A 5 9.21 3.27 -7.54
C VAL A 5 9.72 2.30 -6.46
N GLN A 6 10.82 1.63 -6.73
CA GLN A 6 11.44 0.71 -5.77
C GLN A 6 12.00 1.46 -4.55
N ARG A 7 12.72 2.56 -4.75
CA ARG A 7 13.33 3.35 -3.67
C ARG A 7 12.28 3.93 -2.72
N LEU A 8 11.11 4.29 -3.21
CA LEU A 8 10.01 4.87 -2.43
C LEU A 8 9.05 3.81 -1.87
N ASN A 9 9.27 2.52 -2.13
CA ASN A 9 8.35 1.43 -1.79
C ASN A 9 6.93 1.65 -2.34
N ILE A 10 6.85 2.17 -3.57
CA ILE A 10 5.58 2.32 -4.29
C ILE A 10 5.22 0.95 -4.88
N LEU A 11 3.99 0.51 -4.62
CA LEU A 11 3.42 -0.71 -5.15
C LEU A 11 2.80 -0.42 -6.52
N ALA A 12 2.91 -1.36 -7.45
CA ALA A 12 2.38 -1.23 -8.81
C ALA A 12 1.48 -2.43 -9.12
N ASP A 13 0.28 -2.16 -9.62
CA ASP A 13 -0.67 -3.19 -10.09
C ASP A 13 -1.20 -2.81 -11.49
N ARG A 14 -1.62 -3.81 -12.27
CA ARG A 14 -2.05 -3.63 -13.66
C ARG A 14 -3.30 -4.46 -13.95
N ASP A 15 -4.24 -3.87 -14.69
CA ASP A 15 -5.41 -4.54 -15.25
C ASP A 15 -5.47 -4.37 -16.78
N GLU A 16 -6.60 -4.77 -17.38
CA GLU A 16 -6.84 -4.66 -18.82
C GLU A 16 -6.95 -3.20 -19.30
N GLU A 17 -7.35 -2.26 -18.43
CA GLU A 17 -7.58 -0.86 -18.77
C GLU A 17 -6.36 0.03 -18.51
N GLY A 18 -5.40 -0.42 -17.70
CA GLY A 18 -4.17 0.31 -17.43
C GLY A 18 -3.44 -0.18 -16.19
N TYR A 19 -2.73 0.72 -15.51
CA TYR A 19 -2.03 0.41 -14.26
C TYR A 19 -2.28 1.48 -13.20
N LEU A 20 -1.96 1.15 -11.96
CA LEU A 20 -2.01 2.05 -10.83
C LEU A 20 -0.74 1.92 -9.99
N LEU A 21 -0.40 3.01 -9.32
CA LEU A 21 0.69 3.08 -8.34
C LEU A 21 0.08 3.44 -6.98
N GLN A 22 0.48 2.72 -5.94
CA GLN A 22 -0.05 2.87 -4.58
C GLN A 22 1.08 3.00 -3.57
N ILE A 23 0.88 3.83 -2.56
CA ILE A 23 1.70 3.85 -1.35
C ILE A 23 0.81 4.10 -0.14
N PHE A 24 1.08 3.39 0.95
CA PHE A 24 0.34 3.49 2.19
C PHE A 24 1.20 4.17 3.25
N THR A 25 0.60 5.07 4.02
CA THR A 25 1.28 5.66 5.18
C THR A 25 1.28 4.66 6.33
N LYS A 26 2.18 4.87 7.30
CA LYS A 26 1.96 4.33 8.65
C LYS A 26 0.66 4.87 9.25
N ASN A 27 0.22 4.24 10.33
CA ASN A 27 -0.90 4.74 11.11
C ASN A 27 -0.65 6.19 11.55
N VAL A 28 -1.66 7.05 11.40
CA VAL A 28 -1.55 8.50 11.71
C VAL A 28 -1.71 8.82 13.19
N GLN A 29 -2.12 7.83 13.97
CA GLN A 29 -2.32 7.89 15.41
C GLN A 29 -1.61 6.71 16.07
N ASP A 30 -1.36 6.83 17.37
CA ASP A 30 -0.77 5.76 18.16
C ASP A 30 -1.63 4.49 18.12
N ARG A 31 -2.95 4.62 18.01
CA ARG A 31 -3.87 3.49 17.81
C ARG A 31 -3.94 3.12 16.33
N PRO A 32 -3.71 1.84 15.95
CA PRO A 32 -3.65 1.40 14.55
C PRO A 32 -5.05 1.30 13.93
N THR A 33 -5.67 2.45 13.68
CA THR A 33 -7.07 2.56 13.27
C THR A 33 -7.26 3.37 12.00
N MET A 34 -6.30 4.22 11.66
CA MET A 34 -6.39 5.12 10.51
C MET A 34 -5.02 5.27 9.86
N PHE A 35 -4.98 5.13 8.54
CA PHE A 35 -3.85 5.39 7.67
C PHE A 35 -4.37 6.05 6.39
N TYR A 36 -3.47 6.58 5.58
CA TYR A 36 -3.78 7.11 4.26
C TYR A 36 -3.21 6.23 3.17
N GLU A 37 -3.94 6.18 2.06
CA GLU A 37 -3.48 5.65 0.78
C GLU A 37 -3.31 6.81 -0.18
N ILE A 38 -2.18 6.84 -0.88
CA ILE A 38 -1.99 7.69 -2.05
C ILE A 38 -1.99 6.77 -3.27
N ILE A 39 -2.87 7.07 -4.21
CA ILE A 39 -3.06 6.30 -5.44
C ILE A 39 -2.93 7.20 -6.66
N ASP A 40 -2.10 6.79 -7.62
CA ASP A 40 -1.99 7.40 -8.94
C ASP A 40 -2.49 6.39 -10.00
N ARG A 41 -3.41 6.83 -10.86
CA ARG A 41 -4.13 5.96 -11.80
C ARG A 41 -3.82 6.34 -13.23
N HIS A 42 -3.33 5.36 -13.97
CA HIS A 42 -3.07 5.44 -15.40
C HIS A 42 -3.99 4.46 -16.13
N GLY A 43 -5.29 4.78 -16.15
CA GLY A 43 -6.34 3.99 -16.80
C GLY A 43 -7.03 2.97 -15.89
N SER A 44 -6.28 2.28 -15.03
CA SER A 44 -6.83 1.26 -14.13
C SER A 44 -7.94 1.82 -13.22
N ARG A 45 -9.09 1.13 -13.22
CA ARG A 45 -10.26 1.42 -12.37
C ARG A 45 -10.38 0.46 -11.18
N GLY A 46 -9.53 -0.55 -11.12
CA GLY A 46 -9.47 -1.51 -10.02
C GLY A 46 -8.93 -0.91 -8.71
N PHE A 47 -8.83 -1.75 -7.68
CA PHE A 47 -8.35 -1.34 -6.35
C PHE A 47 -6.92 -1.76 -6.05
N GLY A 48 -6.25 -2.45 -6.98
CA GLY A 48 -4.93 -2.99 -6.72
C GLY A 48 -4.97 -4.15 -5.71
N LEU A 49 -5.79 -5.18 -5.97
CA LEU A 49 -6.01 -6.28 -5.02
C LEU A 49 -4.71 -7.01 -4.66
N GLY A 50 -3.71 -7.03 -5.55
CA GLY A 50 -2.39 -7.58 -5.25
C GLY A 50 -1.66 -6.77 -4.17
N ASN A 51 -1.80 -5.45 -4.20
CA ASN A 51 -1.14 -4.53 -3.27
C ASN A 51 -1.74 -4.60 -1.85
N PHE A 52 -3.03 -4.95 -1.74
CA PHE A 52 -3.72 -5.07 -0.46
C PHE A 52 -3.15 -6.19 0.43
N LYS A 53 -2.72 -7.31 -0.14
CA LYS A 53 -2.14 -8.41 0.64
C LYS A 53 -0.85 -7.97 1.34
N GLU A 54 0.01 -7.25 0.64
CA GLU A 54 1.27 -6.73 1.21
C GLU A 54 1.02 -5.67 2.28
N LEU A 55 -0.01 -4.83 2.11
CA LEU A 55 -0.45 -3.90 3.16
C LEU A 55 -0.86 -4.63 4.43
N PHE A 56 -1.69 -5.67 4.33
CA PHE A 56 -2.13 -6.45 5.49
C PHE A 56 -0.95 -7.10 6.21
N LEU A 57 -0.02 -7.71 5.47
CA LEU A 57 1.18 -8.30 6.06
C LEU A 57 2.07 -7.26 6.76
N ALA A 58 2.18 -6.05 6.20
CA ALA A 58 2.92 -4.97 6.84
C ALA A 58 2.25 -4.50 8.15
N ILE A 59 0.92 -4.40 8.16
CA ILE A 59 0.14 -4.05 9.36
C ILE A 59 0.25 -5.14 10.43
N GLU A 60 0.15 -6.41 10.06
CA GLU A 60 0.29 -7.54 11.00
C GLU A 60 1.65 -7.54 11.68
N ARG A 61 2.75 -7.35 10.91
CA ARG A 61 4.09 -7.21 11.49
C ARG A 61 4.19 -6.05 12.47
N GLU A 62 3.60 -4.89 12.13
CA GLU A 62 3.59 -3.74 13.04
C GLU A 62 2.78 -4.02 14.33
N GLN A 63 1.71 -4.82 14.25
CA GLN A 63 0.94 -5.24 15.43
C GLN A 63 1.69 -6.24 16.31
N GLU A 64 2.44 -7.18 15.70
CA GLU A 64 3.30 -8.13 16.43
C GLU A 64 4.39 -7.39 17.22
N GLU A 65 5.04 -6.40 16.62
CA GLU A 65 6.06 -5.57 17.28
C GLU A 65 5.52 -4.79 18.48
N ARG A 66 4.24 -4.42 18.46
CA ARG A 66 3.57 -3.69 19.56
C ARG A 66 3.07 -4.60 20.69
N GLY A 67 3.03 -5.92 20.46
CA GLY A 67 2.61 -6.92 21.44
C GLY A 67 1.09 -7.08 21.59
N ASN A 68 0.32 -6.82 20.52
CA ASN A 68 -1.15 -6.75 20.55
C ASN A 68 -1.86 -8.00 19.99
N LEU A 69 -1.13 -9.07 19.68
CA LEU A 69 -1.64 -10.31 19.07
C LEU A 69 -1.69 -11.45 20.09
#